data_AF-A1HU32-F1
#
_entry.id   AF-A1HU32-F1
#
_cell.length_a   1.000
_cell.length_b   1.000
_cell.length_c   1.000
_cell.angle_alpha   90.00
_cell.angle_beta   90.00
_cell.angle_gamma   90.00
#
_symmetry.space_group_name_H-M   'P 1'
#
loop_
_entity.id
_entity.type
_entity.pdbx_description
1 polymer ?
#
loop_
_entity_poly.entity_id
_entity_poly.type
_entity_poly.pdbx_seq_one_letter_code
_entity_poly.pdbx_strand_id
1 'polypeptide(L)'
;MQQATIAKAVSYTGIGLHSGQDVTITLRPAPVDTGIVFVRTDLPGAPRVAARADNVTNTMRATTLEDGPAKVFTVEHLLAAFAAMGVDTV
;
A
#
# COMPACT_ATOMS: atom_id res chain seq x y z
N MET A 1 6.41 21.73 7.65
CA MET A 1 5.51 20.62 8.06
C MET A 1 6.39 19.43 8.40
N GLN A 2 6.05 18.66 9.44
CA GLN A 2 6.74 17.40 9.77
C GLN A 2 5.99 16.24 9.14
N GLN A 3 6.71 15.20 8.69
CA GLN A 3 6.07 13.99 8.19
C GLN A 3 5.33 13.26 9.31
N ALA A 4 4.19 12.65 8.99
CA ALA A 4 3.39 11.85 9.92
C ALA A 4 3.30 10.38 9.51
N THR A 5 3.19 9.52 10.52
CA THR A 5 2.91 8.09 10.42
C THR A 5 1.83 7.70 11.41
N ILE A 6 1.30 6.48 11.31
CA ILE A 6 0.32 5.96 12.26
C ILE A 6 0.96 5.69 13.64
N ALA A 7 0.21 5.87 14.72
CA ALA A 7 0.75 5.70 16.08
C ALA A 7 1.05 4.24 16.47
N LYS A 8 0.32 3.28 15.89
CA LYS A 8 0.47 1.85 16.15
C LYS A 8 -0.02 1.04 14.96
N ALA A 9 0.42 -0.21 14.86
CA ALA A 9 -0.03 -1.10 13.80
C ALA A 9 -1.55 -1.40 13.93
N VAL A 10 -2.22 -1.49 12.79
CA VAL A 10 -3.64 -1.86 12.69
C VAL A 10 -3.81 -2.83 11.53
N SER A 11 -4.70 -3.82 11.68
CA SER A 11 -5.01 -4.78 10.63
C SER A 11 -6.49 -4.77 10.29
N TYR A 12 -6.79 -5.02 9.02
CA TYR A 12 -8.13 -5.17 8.49
C TYR A 12 -8.16 -6.35 7.52
N THR A 13 -9.19 -7.18 7.61
CA THR A 13 -9.42 -8.31 6.70
C THR A 13 -10.69 -8.05 5.89
N GLY A 14 -10.60 -8.30 4.59
CA GLY A 14 -11.71 -8.15 3.65
C GLY A 14 -11.44 -8.88 2.34
N ILE A 15 -12.25 -8.60 1.33
CA ILE A 15 -12.17 -9.25 0.02
C ILE A 15 -11.70 -8.24 -1.03
N GLY A 16 -10.75 -8.65 -1.88
CA GLY A 16 -10.27 -7.82 -2.98
C GLY A 16 -11.32 -7.67 -4.09
N LEU A 17 -11.75 -6.44 -4.38
CA LEU A 17 -12.87 -6.11 -5.29
C LEU A 17 -12.83 -6.86 -6.63
N HIS A 18 -11.69 -6.86 -7.33
CA HIS A 18 -11.57 -7.46 -8.67
C HIS A 18 -11.11 -8.93 -8.65
N SER A 19 -10.54 -9.40 -7.54
CA SER A 19 -9.98 -10.75 -7.44
C SER A 19 -10.90 -11.76 -6.74
N GLY A 20 -11.80 -11.27 -5.89
CA GLY A 20 -12.63 -12.13 -5.02
C GLY A 20 -11.85 -12.86 -3.93
N GLN A 21 -10.57 -12.56 -3.74
CA GLN A 21 -9.71 -13.23 -2.75
C GLN A 21 -9.78 -12.55 -1.39
N ASP A 22 -9.69 -13.35 -0.33
CA ASP A 22 -9.50 -12.84 1.04
C ASP A 22 -8.11 -12.21 1.18
N VAL A 23 -8.08 -11.02 1.75
CA VAL A 23 -6.84 -10.24 1.97
C VAL A 23 -6.87 -9.66 3.38
N THR A 24 -5.74 -9.80 4.09
CA THR A 24 -5.48 -9.03 5.31
C THR A 24 -4.45 -7.95 5.01
N ILE A 25 -4.80 -6.69 5.26
CA ILE A 25 -3.87 -5.56 5.21
C ILE A 25 -3.46 -5.23 6.65
N THR A 26 -2.15 -5.11 6.89
CA THR A 26 -1.60 -4.58 8.14
C THR A 26 -0.83 -3.31 7.84
N LEU A 27 -1.31 -2.18 8.38
CA LEU A 27 -0.61 -0.90 8.34
C LEU A 27 0.36 -0.84 9.51
N ARG A 28 1.60 -0.38 9.30
CA ARG A 28 2.63 -0.29 10.34
C ARG A 28 3.25 1.11 10.36
N PRO A 29 3.64 1.64 11.53
CA PRO A 29 4.43 2.86 11.57
C PRO A 29 5.72 2.68 10.78
N ALA A 30 6.12 3.71 10.04
CA ALA A 30 7.35 3.71 9.24
C ALA A 30 8.26 4.89 9.62
N PRO A 31 9.59 4.76 9.45
CA PRO A 31 10.51 5.87 9.64
C PRO A 31 10.24 7.02 8.65
N VAL A 32 10.67 8.23 9.04
CA VAL A 32 10.69 9.42 8.16
C VAL A 32 11.39 9.08 6.84
N ASP A 33 10.89 9.69 5.76
CA ASP A 33 11.34 9.54 4.37
C ASP A 33 11.11 8.17 3.72
N THR A 34 10.43 7.24 4.41
CA THR A 34 10.03 5.94 3.81
C THR A 34 9.01 6.11 2.69
N GLY A 35 8.09 7.06 2.83
CA GLY A 35 6.87 7.14 2.03
C GLY A 35 5.88 6.02 2.36
N ILE A 36 4.90 5.81 1.47
CA ILE A 36 3.95 4.70 1.55
C ILE A 36 4.52 3.50 0.77
N VAL A 37 4.73 2.36 1.43
CA VAL A 37 5.31 1.16 0.79
C VAL A 37 4.46 -0.06 1.02
N PHE A 38 3.97 -0.67 -0.06
CA PHE A 38 3.27 -1.94 0.03
C PHE A 38 4.25 -3.11 0.08
N VAL A 39 3.88 -4.15 0.83
CA VAL A 39 4.68 -5.37 1.00
C VAL A 39 3.80 -6.59 0.77
N ARG A 40 4.19 -7.45 -0.17
CA ARG A 40 3.50 -8.73 -0.45
C ARG A 40 4.03 -9.83 0.47
N THR A 41 3.55 -9.85 1.71
CA THR A 41 4.01 -10.78 2.77
C THR A 41 3.69 -12.25 2.50
N ASP A 42 2.79 -12.52 1.56
CA ASP A 42 2.42 -13.85 1.08
C ASP A 42 3.46 -14.45 0.11
N LEU A 43 4.38 -13.64 -0.42
CA LEU A 43 5.42 -14.09 -1.35
C LEU A 43 6.77 -14.32 -0.65
N PRO A 44 7.60 -15.28 -1.11
CA PRO A 44 8.95 -15.47 -0.60
C PRO A 44 9.78 -14.19 -0.65
N GLY A 45 10.42 -13.86 0.46
CA GLY A 45 11.24 -12.64 0.58
C GLY A 45 10.45 -11.35 0.81
N ALA A 46 9.11 -11.41 0.91
CA ALA A 46 8.23 -10.27 1.18
C ALA A 46 8.57 -9.03 0.33
N PRO A 47 8.51 -9.14 -1.01
CA PRO A 47 8.91 -8.07 -1.90
C PRO A 47 8.02 -6.84 -1.72
N ARG A 48 8.58 -5.68 -2.07
CA ARG A 48 8.04 -4.37 -1.74
C ARG A 48 7.85 -3.53 -3.00
N VAL A 49 6.84 -2.67 -2.99
CA VAL A 49 6.64 -1.65 -4.03
C VAL A 49 6.26 -0.33 -3.40
N ALA A 50 7.01 0.72 -3.71
CA ALA A 50 6.71 2.08 -3.24
C ALA A 50 5.51 2.65 -4.02
N ALA A 51 4.63 3.39 -3.34
CA ALA A 51 3.52 4.10 -3.97
C ALA A 51 4.03 5.37 -4.69
N ARG A 52 4.71 5.16 -5.81
CA ARG A 52 5.26 6.21 -6.69
C ARG A 52 4.66 6.07 -8.08
N ALA A 53 4.53 7.18 -8.80
CA ALA A 53 3.99 7.21 -10.16
C ALA A 53 4.77 6.27 -11.10
N ASP A 54 6.09 6.20 -10.95
CA ASP A 54 6.97 5.35 -11.75
C ASP A 54 6.68 3.84 -11.59
N ASN A 55 6.04 3.45 -10.49
CA ASN A 55 5.65 2.06 -10.22
C ASN A 55 4.21 1.75 -10.67
N VAL A 56 3.48 2.71 -11.25
CA VAL A 56 2.12 2.48 -11.76
C VAL A 56 2.21 1.74 -13.10
N THR A 57 1.78 0.49 -13.14
CA THR A 57 1.84 -0.35 -14.36
C THR A 57 0.48 -0.60 -15.00
N ASN A 58 -0.63 -0.30 -14.32
CA ASN A 58 -1.97 -0.42 -14.89
C ASN A 58 -2.96 0.55 -14.22
N THR A 59 -3.86 1.10 -15.03
CA THR A 59 -4.94 2.01 -14.62
C THR A 59 -6.33 1.56 -15.11
N MET A 60 -6.42 0.43 -15.81
CA MET A 60 -7.70 -0.14 -16.25
C MET A 60 -8.46 -0.71 -15.05
N ARG A 61 -9.60 -0.08 -14.71
CA ARG A 61 -10.53 -0.44 -13.61
C ARG A 61 -10.00 -0.24 -12.18
N ALA A 62 -8.69 -0.06 -12.00
CA ALA A 62 -8.03 0.24 -10.73
C ALA A 62 -6.60 0.73 -10.96
N THR A 63 -6.00 1.38 -9.96
CA THR A 63 -4.55 1.66 -9.96
C THR A 63 -3.79 0.43 -9.47
N THR A 64 -2.81 -0.01 -10.25
CA THR A 64 -1.93 -1.13 -9.91
C THR A 64 -0.49 -0.63 -9.80
N LEU A 65 0.17 -1.00 -8.70
CA LEU A 65 1.59 -0.79 -8.47
C LEU A 65 2.37 -2.07 -8.68
N GLU A 66 3.55 -1.98 -9.28
CA GLU A 66 4.44 -3.11 -9.51
C GLU A 66 5.92 -2.72 -9.41
N ASP A 67 6.70 -3.52 -8.67
CA ASP A 67 8.15 -3.46 -8.61
C ASP A 67 8.69 -4.89 -8.41
N GLY A 68 9.33 -5.43 -9.45
CA GLY A 68 9.73 -6.83 -9.51
C GLY A 68 8.56 -7.77 -9.19
N PRO A 69 8.69 -8.68 -8.21
CA PRO A 69 7.62 -9.61 -7.84
C PRO A 69 6.52 -8.99 -6.97
N ALA A 70 6.67 -7.76 -6.47
CA ALA A 70 5.62 -7.08 -5.71
C ALA A 70 4.62 -6.43 -6.67
N LYS A 71 3.40 -6.96 -6.73
CA LYS A 71 2.28 -6.39 -7.49
C LYS A 71 1.05 -6.24 -6.61
N VAL A 72 0.48 -5.04 -6.57
CA VAL A 72 -0.65 -4.68 -5.70
C VAL A 72 -1.70 -3.90 -6.49
N PHE A 73 -2.94 -4.40 -6.45
CA PHE A 73 -4.06 -3.87 -7.21
C PHE A 73 -4.98 -3.03 -6.32
N THR A 74 -5.68 -2.06 -6.91
CA THR A 74 -6.72 -1.27 -6.22
C THR A 74 -6.19 -0.46 -5.03
N VAL A 75 -5.05 0.21 -5.22
CA VAL A 75 -4.40 0.99 -4.14
C VAL A 75 -5.04 2.36 -3.91
N GLU A 76 -5.80 2.87 -4.87
CA GLU A 76 -6.22 4.28 -4.97
C GLU A 76 -7.06 4.77 -3.78
N HIS A 77 -7.99 3.97 -3.26
CA HIS A 77 -8.84 4.40 -2.15
C HIS A 77 -8.06 4.50 -0.84
N LEU A 78 -7.14 3.57 -0.59
CA LEU A 78 -6.30 3.58 0.61
C LEU A 78 -5.32 4.76 0.56
N LEU A 79 -4.70 5.00 -0.60
CA LEU A 79 -3.83 6.15 -0.81
C LEU A 79 -4.58 7.48 -0.67
N ALA A 80 -5.82 7.57 -1.17
CA ALA A 80 -6.67 8.75 -0.98
C ALA A 80 -6.98 9.00 0.51
N ALA A 81 -7.24 7.95 1.29
CA ALA A 81 -7.46 8.07 2.73
C ALA A 81 -6.20 8.56 3.46
N PHE A 82 -5.01 8.05 3.11
CA PHE A 82 -3.75 8.54 3.68
C PHE A 82 -3.49 10.00 3.34
N ALA A 83 -3.71 10.40 2.08
CA ALA A 83 -3.57 11.79 1.68
C ALA A 83 -4.53 12.71 2.46
N ALA A 84 -5.80 12.31 2.61
CA ALA A 84 -6.81 13.07 3.34
C ALA A 84 -6.49 13.20 4.85
N MET A 85 -5.86 12.19 5.44
CA MET A 85 -5.47 12.19 6.86
C MET A 85 -4.07 12.77 7.11
N GLY A 86 -3.32 13.12 6.05
CA GLY A 86 -1.94 13.60 6.16
C GLY A 86 -0.98 12.51 6.67
N VAL A 87 -1.14 11.26 6.24
CA VAL A 87 -0.17 10.18 6.52
C VAL A 87 0.87 10.16 5.41
N ASP A 88 2.12 10.50 5.75
CA ASP A 88 3.24 10.58 4.80
C ASP A 88 4.03 9.26 4.69
N THR A 89 4.10 8.50 5.79
CA THR A 89 4.89 7.27 5.87
C THR A 89 4.11 6.14 6.55
N VAL A 90 4.06 4.96 5.93
CA VAL A 90 3.41 3.74 6.43
C VAL A 90 3.85 2.50 5.66
#